data_AF-D6U5F2-F1
#
_entry.id   AF-D6U5F2-F1
#
_cell.length_a   1.000
_cell.length_b   1.000
_cell.length_c   1.000
_cell.angle_alpha   90.00
_cell.angle_beta   90.00
_cell.angle_gamma   90.00
#
_symmetry.space_group_name_H-M   'P 1'
#
loop_
_entity.id
_entity.type
_entity.pdbx_description
1 polymer ?
#
loop_
_entity_poly.entity_id
_entity_poly.type
_entity_poly.pdbx_seq_one_letter_code
_entity_poly.pdbx_strand_id
1 'polypeptide(L)'
;MHERKKKPTLEQIRTLFPFDVPDLARAAGVETGIVYQALLLRPIHSRDAEKILHGLSNRTKLTLTLENIDIVLWEEYLTLWLLRASASAQQQEGGEREGTNAYHFVYARDELEAQFRAQTWLAQHPHLPHHTFTPCPNGFQIGPLRVPGICPDELVCTETLPYPF
;
A
#
# COMPACT_ATOMS: atom_id res chain seq x y z
N MET A 1 -11.79 6.34 31.03
CA MET A 1 -10.75 6.00 30.02
C MET A 1 -10.68 4.48 29.93
N HIS A 2 -11.17 3.89 28.84
CA HIS A 2 -11.00 2.46 28.61
C HIS A 2 -9.61 2.25 28.02
N GLU A 3 -8.73 1.60 28.77
CA GLU A 3 -7.50 1.04 28.23
C GLU A 3 -7.89 0.08 27.10
N ARG A 4 -7.68 0.50 25.84
CA ARG A 4 -7.72 -0.44 24.71
C ARG A 4 -6.62 -1.45 24.96
N LYS A 5 -6.98 -2.68 25.34
CA LYS A 5 -6.05 -3.81 25.39
C LYS A 5 -5.35 -3.88 24.03
N LYS A 6 -4.03 -3.68 24.03
CA LYS A 6 -3.20 -3.73 22.82
C LYS A 6 -3.32 -5.14 22.23
N LYS A 7 -3.82 -5.24 20.98
CA LYS A 7 -3.97 -6.53 20.30
C LYS A 7 -2.58 -7.20 20.19
N PRO A 8 -2.46 -8.52 20.39
CA PRO A 8 -1.20 -9.23 20.16
C PRO A 8 -0.82 -9.21 18.68
N THR A 9 0.46 -9.04 18.40
CA THR A 9 1.04 -9.11 17.04
C THR A 9 1.26 -10.55 16.61
N LEU A 10 1.42 -10.79 15.31
CA LEU A 10 1.70 -12.13 14.78
C LEU A 10 3.01 -12.72 15.34
N GLU A 11 4.03 -11.90 15.60
CA GLU A 11 5.28 -12.33 16.23
C GLU A 11 5.07 -12.79 17.68
N GLN A 12 4.21 -12.09 18.45
CA GLN A 12 3.83 -12.53 19.80
C GLN A 12 3.02 -13.83 19.79
N ILE A 13 2.19 -14.06 18.77
CA ILE A 13 1.51 -15.35 18.62
C ILE A 13 2.52 -16.45 18.29
N ARG A 14 3.54 -16.16 17.48
CA ARG A 14 4.60 -17.12 17.13
C ARG A 14 5.43 -17.58 18.32
N THR A 15 5.65 -16.72 19.32
CA THR A 15 6.36 -17.14 20.54
C THR A 15 5.53 -18.10 21.39
N LEU A 16 4.20 -17.97 21.39
CA LEU A 16 3.29 -18.87 22.11
C LEU A 16 3.03 -20.17 21.35
N PHE A 17 2.91 -20.08 20.03
CA PHE A 17 2.64 -21.20 19.13
C PHE A 17 3.66 -21.20 18.00
N PRO A 18 4.83 -21.85 18.19
CA PRO A 18 5.87 -21.88 17.18
C PRO A 18 5.35 -22.44 15.85
N PHE A 19 5.54 -21.68 14.79
CA PHE A 19 5.27 -22.11 13.42
C PHE A 19 6.42 -21.73 12.49
N ASP A 20 6.59 -22.57 11.47
CA ASP A 20 7.46 -22.30 10.34
C ASP A 20 6.74 -21.40 9.32
N VAL A 21 7.45 -20.41 8.79
CA VAL A 21 6.91 -19.35 7.94
C VAL A 21 6.53 -19.90 6.55
N PRO A 22 7.40 -20.63 5.83
CA PRO A 22 7.03 -21.35 4.61
C PRO A 22 5.82 -22.28 4.76
N ASP A 23 5.75 -23.07 5.82
CA ASP A 23 4.63 -23.99 6.03
C ASP A 23 3.31 -23.27 6.29
N LEU A 24 3.33 -22.19 7.08
CA LEU A 24 2.16 -21.34 7.28
C LEU A 24 1.71 -20.70 5.95
N ALA A 25 2.64 -20.14 5.19
CA ALA A 25 2.33 -19.52 3.90
C ALA A 25 1.64 -20.51 2.97
N ARG A 26 2.16 -21.75 2.89
CA ARG A 26 1.55 -22.85 2.12
C ARG A 26 0.15 -23.19 2.62
N ALA A 27 -0.05 -23.31 3.93
CA ALA A 27 -1.35 -23.63 4.52
C ALA A 27 -2.40 -22.52 4.35
N ALA A 28 -1.95 -21.26 4.35
CA ALA A 28 -2.81 -20.09 4.14
C ALA A 28 -3.05 -19.78 2.65
N GLY A 29 -2.29 -20.37 1.73
CA GLY A 29 -2.37 -20.06 0.31
C GLY A 29 -1.91 -18.63 -0.01
N VAL A 30 -0.84 -18.18 0.64
CA VAL A 30 -0.20 -16.87 0.42
C VAL A 30 1.29 -17.06 0.14
N GLU A 31 1.93 -16.04 -0.42
CA GLU A 31 3.39 -16.05 -0.61
C GLU A 31 4.12 -15.96 0.73
N THR A 32 5.27 -16.63 0.83
CA THR A 32 6.11 -16.59 2.04
C THR A 32 6.53 -15.16 2.40
N GLY A 33 6.78 -14.31 1.40
CA GLY A 33 7.12 -12.90 1.60
C GLY A 33 6.04 -12.12 2.35
N ILE A 34 4.76 -12.42 2.11
CA ILE A 34 3.63 -11.74 2.78
C ILE A 34 3.60 -12.10 4.26
N VAL A 35 3.88 -13.36 4.61
CA VAL A 35 3.96 -13.78 6.02
C VAL A 35 5.14 -13.09 6.72
N TYR A 36 6.29 -12.97 6.06
CA TYR A 36 7.42 -12.20 6.61
C TYR A 36 7.08 -10.73 6.82
N GLN A 37 6.41 -10.10 5.86
CA GLN A 37 5.94 -8.72 5.99
C GLN A 37 5.01 -8.56 7.20
N ALA A 38 4.04 -9.45 7.37
CA ALA A 38 3.15 -9.44 8.52
C ALA A 38 3.89 -9.56 9.87
N LEU A 39 4.87 -10.46 9.96
CA LEU A 39 5.69 -10.62 11.17
C LEU A 39 6.53 -9.38 11.49
N LEU A 40 7.01 -8.69 10.46
CA LEU A 40 7.80 -7.46 10.58
C LEU A 40 6.94 -6.20 10.76
N LEU A 41 5.63 -6.34 11.01
CA LEU A 41 4.67 -5.24 11.08
C LEU A 41 4.72 -4.32 9.85
N ARG A 42 4.99 -4.91 8.68
CA ARG A 42 4.88 -4.23 7.40
C ARG A 42 3.44 -4.37 6.89
N PRO A 43 2.89 -3.33 6.24
CA PRO A 43 1.53 -3.40 5.72
C PRO A 43 1.37 -4.57 4.74
N ILE A 44 0.24 -5.27 4.83
CA ILE A 44 -0.18 -6.33 3.89
C ILE A 44 -1.66 -6.16 3.54
N HIS A 45 -2.14 -6.79 2.47
CA HIS A 45 -3.55 -6.72 2.12
C HIS A 45 -4.41 -7.46 3.14
N SER A 46 -5.55 -6.88 3.51
CA SER A 46 -6.57 -7.45 4.39
C SER A 46 -6.93 -8.89 4.03
N ARG A 47 -7.15 -9.17 2.75
CA ARG A 47 -7.45 -10.52 2.24
C ARG A 47 -6.36 -11.53 2.58
N ASP A 48 -5.09 -11.14 2.48
CA ASP A 48 -3.99 -12.05 2.79
C ASP A 48 -3.75 -12.17 4.30
N ALA A 49 -3.97 -11.09 5.04
CA ALA A 49 -3.96 -11.11 6.50
C ALA A 49 -5.02 -12.09 7.05
N GLU A 50 -6.25 -12.06 6.53
CA GLU A 50 -7.32 -13.00 6.89
C GLU A 50 -6.94 -14.46 6.58
N LYS A 51 -6.36 -14.73 5.41
CA LYS A 51 -5.87 -16.08 5.07
C LYS A 51 -4.80 -16.57 6.04
N ILE A 52 -3.84 -15.70 6.38
CA ILE A 52 -2.77 -16.02 7.34
C ILE A 52 -3.40 -16.39 8.68
N LEU A 53 -4.30 -15.54 9.19
CA LEU A 53 -4.97 -15.76 10.46
C LEU A 53 -5.86 -17.01 10.47
N HIS A 54 -6.55 -17.30 9.37
CA HIS A 54 -7.33 -18.53 9.20
C HIS A 54 -6.43 -19.77 9.19
N GLY A 55 -5.31 -19.73 8.45
CA GLY A 55 -4.32 -20.82 8.45
C GLY A 55 -3.74 -21.07 9.84
N LEU A 56 -3.43 -20.00 10.56
CA LEU A 56 -2.95 -20.06 11.94
C LEU A 56 -4.00 -20.59 12.92
N SER A 57 -5.26 -20.17 12.75
CA SER A 57 -6.40 -20.61 13.55
C SER A 57 -6.59 -22.13 13.44
N ASN A 58 -6.50 -22.67 12.23
CA ASN A 58 -6.63 -24.10 11.98
C ASN A 58 -5.52 -24.93 12.67
N ARG A 59 -4.31 -24.38 12.76
CA ARG A 59 -3.14 -25.01 13.39
C ARG A 59 -3.17 -24.92 14.91
N THR A 60 -3.55 -23.77 15.45
CA THR A 60 -3.53 -23.49 16.90
C THR A 60 -4.84 -23.83 17.61
N LYS A 61 -5.92 -24.05 16.86
CA LYS A 61 -7.30 -24.19 17.37
C LYS A 61 -7.83 -22.95 18.10
N LEU A 62 -7.16 -21.81 17.93
CA LEU A 62 -7.64 -20.50 18.39
C LEU A 62 -8.37 -19.79 17.24
N THR A 63 -9.42 -19.04 17.56
CA THR A 63 -10.08 -18.17 16.57
C THR A 63 -9.31 -16.87 16.47
N LEU A 64 -8.47 -16.73 15.43
CA LEU A 64 -7.67 -15.54 15.18
C LEU A 64 -8.28 -14.74 14.03
N THR A 65 -8.54 -13.45 14.26
CA THR A 65 -9.20 -12.53 13.34
C THR A 65 -8.53 -11.15 13.39
N LEU A 66 -8.78 -10.29 12.41
CA LEU A 66 -8.29 -8.90 12.41
C LEU A 66 -8.83 -8.08 13.59
N GLU A 67 -9.89 -8.55 14.25
CA GLU A 67 -10.42 -7.92 15.46
C GLU A 67 -9.56 -8.19 16.69
N ASN A 68 -8.85 -9.32 16.72
CA ASN A 68 -8.11 -9.75 17.91
C ASN A 68 -6.59 -9.90 17.72
N ILE A 69 -6.08 -9.90 16.48
CA ILE A 69 -4.66 -9.82 16.17
C ILE A 69 -4.34 -8.47 15.55
N ASP A 70 -3.21 -7.89 15.95
CA ASP A 70 -2.64 -6.70 15.35
C ASP A 70 -1.88 -7.05 14.07
N ILE A 71 -2.41 -6.62 12.93
CA ILE A 71 -1.76 -6.71 11.62
C ILE A 71 -1.92 -5.34 10.96
N VAL A 72 -0.81 -4.81 10.47
CA VAL A 72 -0.80 -3.55 9.71
C VAL A 72 -1.37 -3.82 8.32
N LEU A 73 -2.40 -3.09 7.90
CA LEU A 73 -3.10 -3.33 6.63
C LEU A 73 -2.80 -2.23 5.60
N TRP A 74 -2.64 -2.59 4.33
CA TRP A 74 -2.48 -1.60 3.25
C TRP A 74 -3.70 -0.69 3.10
N GLU A 75 -4.89 -1.23 3.36
CA GLU A 75 -6.17 -0.53 3.24
C GLU A 75 -6.33 0.61 4.27
N GLU A 76 -5.49 0.64 5.30
CA GLU A 76 -5.45 1.70 6.32
C GLU A 76 -4.62 2.90 5.87
N TYR A 77 -3.78 2.79 4.82
CA TYR A 77 -2.87 3.85 4.39
C TYR A 77 -3.27 4.46 3.04
N LEU A 78 -3.03 5.77 2.89
CA LEU A 78 -3.06 6.40 1.58
C LEU A 78 -1.76 6.08 0.82
N THR A 79 -1.88 5.44 -0.33
CA THR A 79 -0.75 5.17 -1.22
C THR A 79 -0.57 6.35 -2.19
N LEU A 80 0.66 6.68 -2.56
CA LEU A 80 0.95 7.62 -3.63
C LEU A 80 0.58 6.98 -4.97
N TRP A 81 -0.26 7.63 -5.76
CA TRP A 81 -0.64 7.22 -7.11
C TRP A 81 -0.07 8.17 -8.13
N LEU A 82 0.55 7.61 -9.18
CA LEU A 82 0.90 8.33 -10.39
C LEU A 82 -0.22 8.18 -11.41
N LEU A 83 -0.88 9.28 -11.73
CA LEU A 83 -1.75 9.39 -12.88
C LEU A 83 -0.95 9.88 -14.08
N ARG A 84 -1.02 9.15 -15.18
CA ARG A 84 -0.54 9.57 -16.49
C ARG A 84 -1.74 9.79 -17.41
N ALA A 85 -1.88 10.99 -17.96
CA ALA A 85 -2.78 11.30 -19.06
C ALA A 85 -1.98 11.45 -20.37
N SER A 86 -2.50 10.94 -21.48
CA SER A 86 -1.83 10.94 -22.77
C SER A 86 -2.81 11.09 -23.94
N ALA A 87 -2.31 11.67 -25.04
CA ALA A 87 -2.97 11.61 -26.34
C ALA A 87 -2.34 10.50 -27.18
N SER A 88 -3.15 9.80 -27.97
CA SER A 88 -2.61 8.86 -28.95
C SER A 88 -1.81 9.63 -30.00
N ALA A 89 -0.58 9.19 -30.27
CA ALA A 89 0.13 9.59 -31.46
C ALA A 89 -0.63 8.98 -32.66
N GLN A 90 -1.56 9.73 -33.26
CA GLN A 90 -2.08 9.35 -34.56
C GLN A 90 -0.87 9.19 -35.48
N GLN A 91 -0.73 7.99 -36.06
CA GLN A 91 0.28 7.62 -37.04
C GLN A 91 0.35 8.70 -38.12
N GLN A 92 1.33 9.59 -38.02
CA GLN A 92 1.79 10.38 -39.16
C GLN A 92 3.14 9.80 -39.55
N GLU A 93 3.15 9.17 -40.71
CA GLU A 93 4.35 8.72 -41.41
C GLU A 93 5.35 9.87 -41.49
N GLY A 94 6.54 9.68 -40.90
CA GLY A 94 7.72 10.47 -41.24
C GLY A 94 8.22 11.51 -40.22
N GLY A 95 7.75 11.54 -38.98
CA GLY A 95 8.36 12.41 -37.97
C GLY A 95 8.11 11.95 -36.54
N GLU A 96 9.18 11.79 -35.76
CA GLU A 96 9.17 11.49 -34.33
C GLU A 96 8.41 12.60 -33.57
N ARG A 97 7.09 12.47 -33.45
CA ARG A 97 6.30 13.30 -32.52
C ARG A 97 6.12 12.54 -31.23
N GLU A 98 6.91 12.92 -30.23
CA GLU A 98 6.74 12.54 -28.84
C GLU A 98 5.27 12.74 -28.44
N GLY A 99 4.59 11.67 -28.05
CA GLY A 99 3.21 11.77 -27.57
C GLY A 99 3.16 12.69 -26.34
N THR A 100 2.21 13.63 -26.33
CA THR A 100 2.02 14.53 -25.20
C THR A 100 1.57 13.74 -23.98
N ASN A 101 2.40 13.70 -22.95
CA ASN A 101 2.08 13.09 -21.66
C ASN A 101 2.00 14.18 -20.59
N ALA A 102 0.99 14.08 -19.72
CA ALA A 102 0.90 14.86 -18.50
C ALA A 102 0.82 13.91 -17.30
N TYR A 103 1.43 14.31 -16.19
CA TYR A 103 1.52 13.50 -14.97
C TYR A 103 0.93 14.25 -13.78
N HIS A 104 0.26 13.52 -12.90
CA HIS A 104 -0.28 14.03 -11.65
C HIS A 104 -0.10 13.01 -10.53
N PHE A 105 0.17 13.49 -9.31
CA PHE A 105 0.36 12.64 -8.15
C PHE A 105 -0.75 12.90 -7.14
N VAL A 106 -1.36 11.83 -6.63
CA VAL A 106 -2.39 11.91 -5.59
C VAL A 106 -2.19 10.82 -4.54
N TYR A 107 -2.41 11.17 -3.27
CA TYR A 107 -2.52 10.15 -2.22
C TYR A 107 -3.96 9.64 -2.15
N ALA A 108 -4.12 8.32 -2.22
CA ALA A 108 -5.42 7.65 -2.19
C ALA A 108 -5.29 6.21 -1.67
N ARG A 109 -6.33 5.68 -1.00
CA ARG A 109 -6.29 4.32 -0.44
C ARG A 109 -6.36 3.26 -1.55
N ASP A 110 -7.13 3.55 -2.59
CA ASP A 110 -7.36 2.67 -3.74
C ASP A 110 -7.45 3.45 -5.05
N GLU A 111 -7.60 2.73 -6.17
CA GLU A 111 -7.68 3.32 -7.50
C GLU A 111 -8.93 4.19 -7.67
N LEU A 112 -10.06 3.80 -7.08
CA LEU A 112 -11.32 4.53 -7.21
C LEU A 112 -11.22 5.91 -6.54
N GLU A 113 -10.63 5.95 -5.35
CA GLU A 113 -10.34 7.20 -4.64
C GLU A 113 -9.31 8.04 -5.40
N ALA A 114 -8.29 7.43 -6.02
CA ALA A 114 -7.32 8.13 -6.85
C ALA A 114 -7.98 8.79 -8.07
N GLN A 115 -8.87 8.05 -8.76
CA GLN A 115 -9.67 8.56 -9.87
C GLN A 115 -10.53 9.75 -9.44
N PHE A 116 -11.27 9.61 -8.32
CA PHE A 116 -12.09 10.68 -7.77
C PHE A 116 -11.28 11.94 -7.47
N ARG A 117 -10.14 11.79 -6.77
CA ARG A 117 -9.26 12.91 -6.41
C ARG A 117 -8.63 13.60 -7.63
N ALA A 118 -8.41 12.86 -8.72
CA ALA A 118 -7.83 13.40 -9.94
C ALA A 118 -8.84 14.03 -10.92
N GLN A 119 -10.16 13.94 -10.67
CA GLN A 119 -11.19 14.40 -11.62
C GLN A 119 -11.03 15.87 -12.01
N THR A 120 -10.76 16.76 -11.04
CA THR A 120 -10.54 18.20 -11.31
C THR A 120 -9.36 18.43 -12.23
N TRP A 121 -8.27 17.68 -12.04
CA TRP A 121 -7.08 17.78 -12.89
C TRP A 121 -7.35 17.21 -14.29
N LEU A 122 -8.05 16.07 -14.40
CA LEU A 122 -8.44 15.50 -15.69
C LEU A 122 -9.35 16.44 -16.49
N ALA A 123 -10.28 17.14 -15.83
CA ALA A 123 -11.15 18.13 -16.46
C ALA A 123 -10.38 19.31 -17.08
N GLN A 124 -9.17 19.61 -16.59
CA GLN A 124 -8.27 20.63 -17.15
C GLN A 124 -7.46 20.10 -18.35
N HIS A 125 -7.45 18.78 -18.59
CA HIS A 125 -6.70 18.13 -19.67
C HIS A 125 -7.61 17.33 -20.63
N PRO A 126 -8.69 17.92 -21.18
CA PRO A 126 -9.64 17.20 -22.03
C PRO A 126 -9.02 16.70 -23.35
N HIS A 127 -7.85 17.23 -23.73
CA HIS A 127 -7.10 16.85 -24.92
C HIS A 127 -6.28 15.54 -24.73
N LEU A 128 -6.22 15.00 -23.51
CA LEU A 128 -5.49 13.77 -23.17
C LEU A 128 -6.50 12.67 -22.74
N PRO A 129 -7.17 12.00 -23.69
CA PRO A 129 -8.30 11.11 -23.38
C PRO A 129 -7.88 9.82 -22.67
N HIS A 130 -6.64 9.37 -22.83
CA HIS A 130 -6.17 8.12 -22.24
C HIS A 130 -5.50 8.39 -20.90
N HIS A 131 -6.02 7.79 -19.84
CA HIS A 131 -5.49 7.92 -18.49
C HIS A 131 -5.18 6.56 -17.88
N THR A 132 -4.12 6.50 -17.10
CA THR A 132 -3.69 5.30 -16.35
C THR A 132 -3.26 5.71 -14.95
N PHE A 133 -3.64 4.91 -13.96
CA PHE A 133 -3.31 5.11 -12.55
C PHE A 133 -2.36 4.00 -12.11
N THR A 134 -1.25 4.36 -11.46
CA THR A 134 -0.25 3.38 -11.00
C THR A 134 0.06 3.63 -9.52
N PRO A 135 -0.12 2.64 -8.64
CA PRO A 135 0.25 2.78 -7.23
C PRO A 135 1.78 2.77 -7.08
N CYS A 136 2.29 3.60 -6.18
CA CYS A 136 3.71 3.73 -5.87
C CYS A 136 3.94 3.47 -4.37
N PRO A 137 3.75 2.24 -3.86
CA PRO A 137 3.80 1.94 -2.41
C PRO A 137 5.19 2.20 -1.79
N ASN A 138 6.25 2.08 -2.59
CA ASN A 138 7.63 2.37 -2.16
C ASN A 138 8.03 3.85 -2.35
N GLY A 139 7.11 4.67 -2.88
CA GLY A 139 7.34 6.07 -3.22
C GLY A 139 7.83 6.26 -4.64
N PHE A 140 8.21 7.49 -4.94
CA PHE A 140 8.72 7.92 -6.22
C PHE A 140 9.98 8.77 -6.03
N GLN A 141 11.01 8.55 -6.85
CA GLN A 141 12.26 9.30 -6.81
C GLN A 141 12.44 10.11 -8.09
N ILE A 142 12.58 11.43 -7.95
CA ILE A 142 12.82 12.37 -9.04
C ILE A 142 14.12 13.11 -8.74
N GLY A 143 15.23 12.65 -9.32
CA GLY A 143 16.55 13.17 -8.99
C GLY A 143 16.82 13.07 -7.48
N PRO A 144 17.08 14.20 -6.78
CA PRO A 144 17.28 14.21 -5.33
C PRO A 144 15.97 14.19 -4.51
N LEU A 145 14.81 14.46 -5.14
CA LEU A 145 13.53 14.48 -4.44
C LEU A 145 13.00 13.05 -4.25
N ARG A 146 12.60 12.73 -3.02
CA ARG A 146 11.90 11.48 -2.69
C ARG A 146 10.50 11.81 -2.21
N VAL A 147 9.50 11.37 -2.97
CA VAL A 147 8.09 11.42 -2.56
C VAL A 147 7.76 10.09 -1.90
N PRO A 148 7.31 10.06 -0.63
CA PRO A 148 6.99 8.81 0.03
C PRO A 148 5.81 8.12 -0.64
N GLY A 149 5.78 6.79 -0.58
CA GLY A 149 4.71 5.99 -1.19
C GLY A 149 3.49 5.84 -0.30
N ILE A 150 3.66 6.11 0.98
CA ILE A 150 2.63 6.06 2.01
C ILE A 150 2.51 7.47 2.54
N CYS A 151 1.28 7.98 2.62
CA CYS A 151 1.02 9.22 3.33
C CYS A 151 1.35 8.99 4.80
N PRO A 152 2.33 9.71 5.37
CA PRO A 152 2.42 9.81 6.81
C PRO A 152 1.21 10.63 7.23
N ASP A 153 0.11 9.97 7.61
CA ASP A 153 -1.16 10.64 7.84
C ASP A 153 -0.99 11.79 8.83
N GLU A 154 -1.08 13.01 8.29
CA GLU A 154 -0.91 14.27 8.99
C GLU A 154 0.49 14.46 9.61
N LEU A 155 0.81 15.69 9.99
CA LEU A 155 2.00 15.97 10.79
C LEU A 155 2.15 14.90 11.88
N VAL A 156 3.35 14.34 12.00
CA VAL A 156 3.88 14.16 13.35
C VAL A 156 3.75 15.54 13.99
N CYS A 157 2.65 15.74 14.74
CA CYS A 157 2.46 16.78 15.72
C CYS A 157 3.52 16.57 16.82
N THR A 158 4.76 16.79 16.44
CA THR A 158 5.89 17.09 17.30
C THR A 158 6.90 17.77 16.39
N GLU A 159 7.01 19.07 16.60
CA GLU A 159 8.30 19.72 16.55
C GLU A 159 9.41 18.77 17.01
N THR A 160 10.56 18.91 16.36
CA THR A 160 11.87 18.36 16.71
C THR A 160 12.06 16.86 16.51
N LEU A 161 12.70 16.53 15.39
CA LEU A 161 14.00 15.88 15.48
C LEU A 161 14.99 16.56 14.54
N PRO A 162 15.93 17.38 15.04
CA PRO A 162 17.17 17.61 14.36
C PRO A 162 18.04 16.38 14.60
N TYR A 163 18.53 15.73 13.54
CA TYR A 163 19.72 14.90 13.67
C TYR A 163 20.80 15.47 12.74
N PRO A 164 21.83 16.11 13.29
CA PRO A 164 23.15 16.10 12.71
C PRO A 164 23.89 14.81 13.15
N PHE A 165 24.53 14.18 12.17
CA PHE A 165 25.68 13.27 12.21
C PHE A 165 25.73 12.14 13.25
#